data_AF-A0A7C5I9B4-F1
#
_entry.id   AF-A0A7C5I9B4-F1
#
_cell.length_a   1.000
_cell.length_b   1.000
_cell.length_c   1.000
_cell.angle_alpha   90.00
_cell.angle_beta   90.00
_cell.angle_gamma   90.00
#
_symmetry.space_group_name_H-M   'P 1'
#
loop_
_entity.id
_entity.type
_entity.pdbx_description
1 polymer ?
#
loop_
_entity_poly.entity_id
_entity_poly.type
_entity_poly.pdbx_seq_one_letter_code
_entity_poly.pdbx_strand_id
1 'polypeptide(L)'
;MRVRCLTTIVWVALVAAAIIASGTALAGQEDARPIVLLLLDTSGSMEYSVNTTAVETQDSDVLLVPNCTRGEKSRWIVAQEILTGSFGGYYCTVDNRTSPSTREDYGYPVPHIVPHGVQLGDGLIDLTADRFKFGVMTFDSNPNPGTGVGGGYSFGPETPVNMGARNNMPGTPWGFIKPEPTDDPARIAARNAAVQMSILSTIPYGGTPIAPLLHDALWWFQNDEDLQPWDPETGKGDKYYDCRSRNIILVTDGRANLGEGTDGYYTSVEYTRRLKAARVKVHVVGFQLPAGVDTQVNAIAEAGDTGAAHIAT
;
A
#
# COMPACT_ATOMS: atom_id res chain seq x y z
N MET A 1 28.80 13.08 -14.76
CA MET A 1 28.37 14.11 -13.79
C MET A 1 28.04 13.38 -12.50
N ARG A 2 28.87 13.46 -11.45
CA ARG A 2 28.61 12.77 -10.18
C ARG A 2 27.51 13.51 -9.44
N VAL A 3 26.31 12.94 -9.38
CA VAL A 3 25.21 13.46 -8.57
C VAL A 3 25.65 13.37 -7.10
N ARG A 4 25.71 14.52 -6.42
CA ARG A 4 26.06 14.58 -5.00
C ARG A 4 24.79 14.36 -4.18
N CYS A 5 24.63 13.16 -3.64
CA CYS A 5 23.58 12.87 -2.66
C CYS A 5 23.93 13.53 -1.34
N LEU A 6 23.12 14.48 -0.87
CA LEU A 6 23.17 14.93 0.52
C LEU A 6 22.25 14.04 1.32
N THR A 7 22.81 13.30 2.29
CA THR A 7 22.04 12.57 3.28
C THR A 7 21.47 13.55 4.30
N THR A 8 20.28 14.08 4.04
CA THR A 8 19.52 14.79 5.08
C THR A 8 18.95 13.74 6.03
N ILE A 9 19.64 13.46 7.14
CA ILE A 9 19.12 12.60 8.21
C ILE A 9 17.96 13.34 8.89
N VAL A 10 16.74 13.11 8.42
CA VAL A 10 15.52 13.60 9.07
C VAL A 10 15.17 12.61 10.18
N TRP A 11 15.56 12.93 11.41
CA TRP A 11 15.00 12.30 12.60
C TRP A 11 13.53 12.71 12.71
N VAL A 12 12.61 11.74 12.58
CA VAL A 12 11.21 11.96 12.93
C VAL A 12 11.11 11.87 14.46
N ALA A 13 11.13 13.02 15.12
CA ALA A 13 10.65 13.18 16.49
C ALA A 13 9.80 14.45 16.52
N LEU A 14 8.49 14.29 16.60
CA LEU A 14 7.54 15.40 16.77
C LEU A 14 7.50 15.82 18.25
N VAL A 15 8.08 16.97 18.60
CA VAL A 15 7.51 17.96 19.56
C VAL A 15 8.05 19.36 19.21
N ALA A 16 7.14 20.33 19.16
CA ALA A 16 7.36 21.74 18.80
C ALA A 16 8.31 22.52 19.73
N ALA A 17 9.19 23.35 19.15
CA ALA A 17 9.48 24.73 19.59
C ALA A 17 10.48 25.38 18.61
N ALA A 18 10.21 26.64 18.27
CA ALA A 18 10.95 27.47 17.32
C ALA A 18 12.42 27.71 17.71
N ILE A 19 13.30 27.90 16.70
CA ILE A 19 14.35 28.93 16.67
C ILE A 19 14.67 29.27 15.20
N ILE A 20 14.66 30.57 14.94
CA ILE A 20 14.99 31.26 13.70
C ILE A 20 16.50 31.17 13.45
N ALA A 21 16.91 30.80 12.23
CA ALA A 21 18.22 31.15 11.69
C ALA A 21 18.14 31.30 10.17
N SER A 22 18.34 32.54 9.71
CA SER A 22 18.50 32.94 8.32
C SER A 22 19.75 32.33 7.68
N GLY A 23 19.66 31.89 6.43
CA GLY A 23 20.84 31.48 5.66
C GLY A 23 20.51 31.03 4.24
N THR A 24 20.55 31.99 3.30
CA THR A 24 20.76 31.83 1.84
C THR A 24 20.10 30.65 1.13
N ALA A 25 19.07 30.95 0.33
CA ALA A 25 18.63 30.08 -0.75
C ALA A 25 19.77 29.90 -1.78
N LEU A 26 20.47 28.78 -1.71
CA LEU A 26 21.25 28.27 -2.83
C LEU A 26 20.26 27.71 -3.85
N ALA A 27 20.48 28.04 -5.12
CA ALA A 27 19.71 27.51 -6.23
C ALA A 27 19.72 25.97 -6.24
N GLY A 28 18.53 25.39 -6.10
CA GLY A 28 18.10 24.06 -6.54
C GLY A 28 19.12 22.92 -6.47
N GLN A 29 19.38 22.40 -5.28
CA GLN A 29 19.90 21.04 -5.14
C GLN A 29 18.70 20.11 -4.97
N GLU A 30 18.31 19.39 -6.04
CA GLU A 30 17.30 18.33 -5.98
C GLU A 30 17.78 17.24 -5.01
N ASP A 31 17.21 17.23 -3.80
CA ASP A 31 17.33 16.08 -2.90
C ASP A 31 16.53 14.92 -3.51
N ALA A 32 17.09 13.71 -3.43
CA ALA A 32 16.51 12.53 -4.05
C ALA A 32 15.23 12.15 -3.31
N ARG A 33 14.05 12.50 -3.87
CA ARG A 33 12.78 12.18 -3.20
C ARG A 33 12.65 10.67 -2.99
N PRO A 34 12.42 10.19 -1.75
CA PRO A 34 12.26 8.78 -1.50
C PRO A 34 11.07 8.18 -2.24
N ILE A 35 11.19 6.91 -2.58
CA ILE A 35 10.09 6.10 -3.10
C ILE A 35 9.37 5.46 -1.93
N VAL A 36 8.05 5.54 -1.93
CA VAL A 36 7.17 4.86 -0.99
C VAL A 36 6.15 4.06 -1.79
N LEU A 37 6.26 2.73 -1.73
CA LEU A 37 5.27 1.82 -2.27
C LEU A 37 4.29 1.42 -1.16
N LEU A 38 3.03 1.80 -1.31
CA LEU A 38 1.96 1.35 -0.43
C LEU A 38 1.53 -0.05 -0.87
N LEU A 39 1.61 -1.00 0.05
CA LEU A 39 1.05 -2.34 -0.12
C LEU A 39 -0.21 -2.39 0.73
N LEU A 40 -1.37 -2.36 0.09
CA LEU A 40 -2.64 -2.28 0.79
C LEU A 40 -3.30 -3.64 0.84
N ASP A 41 -3.60 -4.05 2.07
CA ASP A 41 -4.53 -5.12 2.33
C ASP A 41 -5.92 -4.70 1.88
N THR A 42 -6.41 -5.42 0.89
CA THR A 42 -7.74 -5.24 0.32
C THR A 42 -8.52 -6.54 0.45
N SER A 43 -8.24 -7.34 1.48
CA SER A 43 -9.00 -8.54 1.82
C SER A 43 -10.36 -8.16 2.41
N GLY A 44 -11.30 -9.10 2.46
CA GLY A 44 -12.63 -8.82 3.00
C GLY A 44 -12.66 -8.50 4.50
N SER A 45 -11.67 -8.96 5.28
CA SER A 45 -11.57 -8.63 6.70
C SER A 45 -11.24 -7.16 6.98
N MET A 46 -10.77 -6.43 5.97
CA MET A 46 -10.65 -4.98 6.03
C MET A 46 -12.02 -4.26 6.06
N GLU A 47 -13.12 -4.95 5.78
CA GLU A 47 -14.48 -4.43 5.99
C GLU A 47 -14.96 -4.52 7.44
N TYR A 48 -14.19 -5.18 8.32
CA TYR A 48 -14.57 -5.31 9.72
C TYR A 48 -14.42 -4.00 10.48
N SER A 49 -15.25 -3.85 11.51
CA SER A 49 -15.37 -2.66 12.34
C SER A 49 -14.13 -2.46 13.19
N VAL A 50 -13.55 -1.25 13.14
CA VAL A 50 -12.42 -0.87 14.02
C VAL A 50 -12.75 -0.91 15.52
N ASN A 51 -14.04 -0.95 15.86
CA ASN A 51 -14.52 -0.90 17.25
C ASN A 51 -14.97 -2.27 17.79
N THR A 52 -14.97 -3.33 16.97
CA THR A 52 -15.44 -4.64 17.43
C THR A 52 -14.43 -5.33 18.34
N THR A 53 -14.89 -5.96 19.42
CA THR A 53 -14.05 -6.83 20.27
C THR A 53 -14.36 -8.30 20.05
N ALA A 54 -15.20 -8.61 19.06
CA ALA A 54 -15.55 -9.99 18.73
C ALA A 54 -14.35 -10.70 18.08
N VAL A 55 -14.23 -12.00 18.36
CA VAL A 55 -13.12 -12.81 17.86
C VAL A 55 -13.31 -13.07 16.38
N GLU A 56 -12.29 -12.74 15.59
CA GLU A 56 -12.24 -13.04 14.16
C GLU A 56 -11.84 -14.50 13.99
N THR A 57 -12.76 -15.30 13.49
CA THR A 57 -12.53 -16.73 13.30
C THR A 57 -12.21 -17.04 11.85
N GLN A 58 -12.73 -16.26 10.90
CA GLN A 58 -12.56 -16.45 9.45
C GLN A 58 -12.61 -15.12 8.68
N ASP A 59 -12.31 -15.14 7.39
CA ASP A 59 -12.33 -13.95 6.50
C ASP A 59 -13.75 -13.61 6.00
N SER A 60 -14.78 -14.28 6.53
CA SER A 60 -16.19 -14.11 6.15
C SER A 60 -17.13 -13.94 7.34
N ASP A 61 -16.65 -13.30 8.41
CA ASP A 61 -17.41 -13.03 9.62
C ASP A 61 -18.29 -11.78 9.44
N VAL A 62 -19.42 -11.95 8.73
CA VAL A 62 -20.37 -10.87 8.39
C VAL A 62 -20.92 -10.10 9.61
N LEU A 63 -20.80 -10.66 10.81
CA LEU A 63 -21.21 -10.02 12.06
C LEU A 63 -20.21 -8.96 12.55
N LEU A 64 -19.01 -8.90 11.96
CA LEU A 64 -17.95 -7.98 12.33
C LEU A 64 -17.98 -6.66 11.56
N VAL A 65 -18.83 -6.53 10.53
CA VAL A 65 -18.93 -5.28 9.78
C VAL A 65 -19.53 -4.14 10.64
N PRO A 66 -19.08 -2.89 10.46
CA PRO A 66 -19.55 -1.75 11.25
C PRO A 66 -21.01 -1.40 10.98
N ASN A 67 -21.65 -0.78 11.97
CA ASN A 67 -23.00 -0.27 11.82
C ASN A 67 -23.00 1.16 11.25
N CYS A 68 -23.33 1.28 9.96
CA CYS A 68 -23.43 2.57 9.29
C CYS A 68 -24.45 3.55 9.89
N THR A 69 -25.52 3.06 10.52
CA THR A 69 -26.52 3.96 11.17
C THR A 69 -25.95 4.68 12.38
N ARG A 70 -24.83 4.18 12.93
CA ARG A 70 -24.09 4.78 14.05
C ARG A 70 -22.84 5.53 13.59
N GLY A 71 -22.58 5.60 12.28
CA GLY A 71 -21.35 6.19 11.75
C GLY A 71 -20.08 5.43 12.17
N GLU A 72 -20.18 4.11 12.37
CA GLU A 72 -19.02 3.26 12.64
C GLU A 72 -18.22 3.01 11.36
N LYS A 73 -16.89 2.92 11.49
CA LYS A 73 -15.96 2.77 10.37
C LYS A 73 -15.41 1.35 10.27
N SER A 74 -15.15 0.91 9.05
CA SER A 74 -14.35 -0.30 8.82
C SER A 74 -12.85 0.03 8.89
N ARG A 75 -12.01 -0.98 9.05
CA ARG A 75 -10.54 -0.85 8.96
C ARG A 75 -10.12 -0.20 7.65
N TRP A 76 -10.77 -0.57 6.55
CA TRP A 76 -10.54 0.00 5.24
C TRP A 76 -10.83 1.50 5.21
N ILE A 77 -11.96 1.95 5.75
CA ILE A 77 -12.31 3.38 5.80
C ILE A 77 -11.27 4.15 6.62
N VAL A 78 -10.81 3.61 7.75
CA VAL A 78 -9.76 4.26 8.55
C VAL A 78 -8.44 4.32 7.79
N ALA A 79 -8.06 3.26 7.07
CA ALA A 79 -6.88 3.26 6.20
C ALA A 79 -7.00 4.32 5.08
N GLN A 80 -8.17 4.44 4.45
CA GLN A 80 -8.45 5.48 3.45
C GLN A 80 -8.29 6.88 4.06
N GLU A 81 -8.83 7.14 5.26
CA GLU A 81 -8.71 8.44 5.90
C GLU A 81 -7.27 8.79 6.28
N ILE A 82 -6.50 7.83 6.77
CA ILE A 82 -5.09 8.07 7.11
C ILE A 82 -4.28 8.38 5.85
N LEU A 83 -4.52 7.67 4.76
CA LEU A 83 -3.70 7.79 3.54
C LEU A 83 -4.11 8.98 2.67
N THR A 84 -5.42 9.17 2.51
CA THR A 84 -6.01 10.11 1.56
C THR A 84 -6.74 11.27 2.22
N GLY A 85 -6.92 11.22 3.54
CA GLY A 85 -7.52 12.28 4.34
C GLY A 85 -8.94 11.97 4.80
N SER A 86 -9.37 12.66 5.85
CA SER A 86 -10.63 12.47 6.55
C SER A 86 -11.86 12.67 5.66
N PHE A 87 -12.93 11.93 5.93
CA PHE A 87 -14.23 12.18 5.30
C PHE A 87 -15.00 13.27 6.06
N GLY A 88 -14.99 14.50 5.53
CA GLY A 88 -15.80 15.60 6.04
C GLY A 88 -17.30 15.33 5.90
N GLY A 89 -18.03 15.36 7.02
CA GLY A 89 -19.45 14.99 7.04
C GLY A 89 -19.70 13.48 6.85
N TYR A 90 -18.75 12.65 7.28
CA TYR A 90 -18.77 11.20 7.14
C TYR A 90 -20.13 10.57 7.46
N TYR A 91 -20.59 9.72 6.54
CA TYR A 91 -21.55 8.66 6.80
C TYR A 91 -21.20 7.45 5.91
N CYS A 92 -21.80 6.29 6.14
CA CYS A 92 -21.62 5.15 5.24
C CYS A 92 -22.92 4.49 4.82
N THR A 93 -22.83 3.69 3.76
CA THR A 93 -23.89 2.80 3.31
C THR A 93 -23.35 1.39 3.16
N VAL A 94 -24.25 0.40 3.21
CA VAL A 94 -23.88 -1.01 3.03
C VAL A 94 -24.23 -1.45 1.61
N ASP A 95 -23.24 -1.94 0.89
CA ASP A 95 -23.39 -2.61 -0.40
C ASP A 95 -23.23 -4.13 -0.21
N ASN A 96 -24.32 -4.87 -0.42
CA ASN A 96 -24.35 -6.32 -0.25
C ASN A 96 -23.72 -7.11 -1.42
N ARG A 97 -23.15 -6.43 -2.43
CA ARG A 97 -22.46 -7.05 -3.57
C ARG A 97 -23.34 -7.96 -4.42
N THR A 98 -24.63 -7.66 -4.47
CA THR A 98 -25.65 -8.44 -5.22
C THR A 98 -26.04 -7.81 -6.55
N SER A 99 -25.43 -6.70 -6.95
CA SER A 99 -25.68 -6.05 -8.24
C SER A 99 -24.53 -5.09 -8.64
N PRO A 100 -24.21 -4.96 -9.93
CA PRO A 100 -24.61 -5.87 -11.02
C PRO A 100 -23.90 -7.23 -10.87
N SER A 101 -24.41 -8.30 -11.51
CA SER A 101 -23.78 -9.63 -11.45
C SER A 101 -22.42 -9.73 -12.16
N THR A 102 -21.98 -8.66 -12.81
CA THR A 102 -20.72 -8.58 -13.54
C THR A 102 -19.58 -8.01 -12.70
N ARG A 103 -19.85 -7.50 -11.50
CA ARG A 103 -18.79 -7.02 -10.60
C ARG A 103 -17.94 -8.19 -10.12
N GLU A 104 -16.66 -7.93 -9.88
CA GLU A 104 -15.69 -8.98 -9.58
C GLU A 104 -15.91 -9.62 -8.20
N ASP A 105 -16.41 -8.83 -7.25
CA ASP A 105 -16.75 -9.22 -5.88
C ASP A 105 -18.21 -9.69 -5.73
N TYR A 106 -18.89 -10.01 -6.84
CA TYR A 106 -20.31 -10.39 -6.83
C TYR A 106 -20.54 -11.63 -5.95
N GLY A 107 -21.47 -11.51 -5.01
CA GLY A 107 -21.82 -12.60 -4.09
C GLY A 107 -20.77 -12.88 -3.01
N TYR A 108 -19.72 -12.06 -2.88
CA TYR A 108 -18.81 -12.16 -1.75
C TYR A 108 -19.59 -11.89 -0.43
N PRO A 109 -19.46 -12.74 0.60
CA PRO A 109 -20.39 -12.75 1.73
C PRO A 109 -20.25 -11.54 2.67
N VAL A 110 -19.06 -10.94 2.79
CA VAL A 110 -18.86 -9.75 3.62
C VAL A 110 -19.31 -8.51 2.83
N PRO A 111 -20.31 -7.74 3.30
CA PRO A 111 -20.74 -6.53 2.61
C PRO A 111 -19.61 -5.51 2.45
N HIS A 112 -19.68 -4.69 1.39
CA HIS A 112 -18.81 -3.54 1.22
C HIS A 112 -19.37 -2.34 1.99
N ILE A 113 -18.57 -1.75 2.88
CA ILE A 113 -18.95 -0.54 3.61
C ILE A 113 -18.46 0.67 2.82
N VAL A 114 -19.42 1.34 2.18
CA VAL A 114 -19.14 2.48 1.29
C VAL A 114 -19.09 3.77 2.12
N PRO A 115 -17.94 4.42 2.28
CA PRO A 115 -17.87 5.74 2.91
C PRO A 115 -18.44 6.82 1.97
N HIS A 116 -19.06 7.82 2.58
CA HIS A 116 -19.52 9.04 1.92
C HIS A 116 -19.06 10.25 2.72
N GLY A 117 -18.85 11.36 2.02
CA GLY A 117 -18.38 12.61 2.60
C GLY A 117 -17.50 13.37 1.62
N VAL A 118 -17.08 14.56 2.03
CA VAL A 118 -16.08 15.32 1.27
C VAL A 118 -14.69 14.87 1.72
N GLN A 119 -13.88 14.42 0.78
CA GLN A 119 -12.48 14.11 1.06
C GLN A 119 -11.74 15.43 1.40
N LEU A 120 -11.18 15.53 2.61
CA LEU A 120 -10.34 16.63 3.09
C LEU A 120 -8.86 16.37 2.82
N GLY A 121 -8.10 17.39 2.39
CA GLY A 121 -6.66 17.27 2.09
C GLY A 121 -5.76 17.23 3.34
N ASP A 122 -6.10 16.40 4.33
CA ASP A 122 -5.35 16.18 5.58
C ASP A 122 -4.76 14.75 5.66
N GLY A 123 -4.75 14.01 4.56
CA GLY A 123 -4.17 12.67 4.48
C GLY A 123 -2.65 12.65 4.45
N LEU A 124 -2.07 11.49 4.77
CA LEU A 124 -0.62 11.30 4.72
C LEU A 124 -0.03 11.66 3.35
N ILE A 125 -0.70 11.26 2.27
CA ILE A 125 -0.23 11.54 0.91
C ILE A 125 -0.28 13.04 0.63
N ASP A 126 -1.31 13.77 1.07
CA ASP A 126 -1.41 15.22 0.88
C ASP A 126 -0.34 15.97 1.67
N LEU A 127 -0.20 15.63 2.95
CA LEU A 127 0.71 16.29 3.89
C LEU A 127 2.19 16.06 3.53
N THR A 128 2.49 15.08 2.68
CA THR A 128 3.85 14.70 2.30
C THR A 128 4.07 14.64 0.79
N ALA A 129 3.13 15.18 0.01
CA ALA A 129 3.11 15.08 -1.46
C ALA A 129 4.36 15.66 -2.14
N ASP A 130 5.01 16.66 -1.52
CA ASP A 130 6.22 17.31 -2.01
C ASP A 130 7.51 16.56 -1.64
N ARG A 131 7.43 15.62 -0.69
CA ARG A 131 8.58 14.89 -0.12
C ARG A 131 8.74 13.49 -0.69
N PHE A 132 7.65 12.81 -0.99
CA PHE A 132 7.66 11.40 -1.38
C PHE A 132 7.01 11.14 -2.73
N LYS A 133 7.51 10.09 -3.38
CA LYS A 133 6.97 9.55 -4.63
C LYS A 133 6.16 8.30 -4.26
N PHE A 134 4.84 8.42 -4.25
CA PHE A 134 3.97 7.32 -3.87
C PHE A 134 3.60 6.44 -5.06
N GLY A 135 3.54 5.14 -4.80
CA GLY A 135 2.86 4.15 -5.62
C GLY A 135 1.97 3.29 -4.75
N VAL A 136 1.09 2.49 -5.35
CA VAL A 136 0.20 1.59 -4.61
C VAL A 136 -0.02 0.28 -5.35
N MET A 137 0.10 -0.83 -4.64
CA MET A 137 -0.38 -2.15 -5.06
C MET A 137 -1.54 -2.58 -4.17
N THR A 138 -2.54 -3.21 -4.79
CA THR A 138 -3.70 -3.84 -4.14
C THR A 138 -3.76 -5.31 -4.53
N PHE A 139 -4.49 -6.13 -3.78
CA PHE A 139 -4.50 -7.56 -4.02
C PHE A 139 -5.12 -7.97 -5.36
N ASP A 140 -4.47 -8.94 -5.98
CA ASP A 140 -5.09 -9.95 -6.84
C ASP A 140 -5.17 -11.26 -6.04
N SER A 141 -6.40 -11.61 -5.65
CA SER A 141 -6.68 -12.82 -4.88
C SER A 141 -7.19 -13.98 -5.76
N ASN A 142 -7.18 -13.82 -7.10
CA ASN A 142 -7.53 -14.89 -8.03
C ASN A 142 -6.27 -15.68 -8.38
N PRO A 143 -6.19 -16.99 -8.08
CA PRO A 143 -4.96 -17.77 -8.34
C PRO A 143 -4.63 -17.97 -9.82
N ASN A 144 -5.53 -17.64 -10.75
CA ASN A 144 -5.29 -17.78 -12.17
C ASN A 144 -4.33 -16.68 -12.68
N PRO A 145 -3.19 -17.03 -13.32
CA PRO A 145 -2.14 -16.08 -13.70
C PRO A 145 -2.47 -15.18 -14.91
N GLY A 146 -3.76 -15.03 -15.22
CA GLY A 146 -4.22 -14.24 -16.36
C GLY A 146 -4.16 -12.74 -16.06
N THR A 147 -3.51 -11.97 -16.93
CA THR A 147 -3.40 -10.51 -16.78
C THR A 147 -4.69 -9.72 -17.08
N GLY A 148 -5.77 -10.41 -17.47
CA GLY A 148 -7.10 -9.82 -17.70
C GLY A 148 -8.11 -10.22 -16.63
N VAL A 149 -9.38 -9.85 -16.85
CA VAL A 149 -10.48 -10.07 -15.88
C VAL A 149 -10.59 -11.52 -15.38
N GLY A 150 -10.30 -12.51 -16.22
CA GLY A 150 -10.40 -13.93 -15.86
C GLY A 150 -9.32 -14.41 -14.89
N GLY A 151 -8.22 -13.67 -14.76
CA GLY A 151 -7.14 -13.95 -13.80
C GLY A 151 -6.96 -12.85 -12.77
N GLY A 152 -7.98 -12.03 -12.50
CA GLY A 152 -7.88 -10.98 -11.46
C GLY A 152 -6.85 -9.89 -11.77
N TYR A 153 -6.39 -9.83 -13.02
CA TYR A 153 -5.38 -8.89 -13.51
C TYR A 153 -4.01 -9.10 -12.87
N SER A 154 -3.51 -10.33 -12.77
CA SER A 154 -2.24 -10.59 -12.08
C SER A 154 -1.06 -9.78 -12.63
N PHE A 155 -0.22 -9.31 -11.72
CA PHE A 155 1.09 -8.73 -11.98
C PHE A 155 2.18 -9.79 -11.87
N GLY A 156 3.33 -9.56 -12.51
CA GLY A 156 4.48 -10.45 -12.40
C GLY A 156 4.43 -11.69 -13.29
N PRO A 157 5.52 -12.49 -13.31
CA PRO A 157 5.69 -13.63 -14.21
C PRO A 157 5.25 -14.99 -13.62
N GLU A 158 4.61 -15.01 -12.46
CA GLU A 158 4.29 -16.21 -11.68
C GLU A 158 3.34 -17.13 -12.45
N THR A 159 3.71 -18.41 -12.55
CA THR A 159 2.89 -19.48 -13.14
C THR A 159 3.17 -20.80 -12.42
N PRO A 160 2.20 -21.73 -12.31
CA PRO A 160 0.83 -21.68 -12.83
C PRO A 160 -0.17 -20.97 -11.90
N VAL A 161 0.25 -20.56 -10.71
CA VAL A 161 -0.55 -19.76 -9.78
C VAL A 161 0.06 -18.38 -9.68
N ASN A 162 -0.77 -17.35 -9.78
CA ASN A 162 -0.37 -15.99 -9.48
C ASN A 162 -1.39 -15.40 -8.53
N MET A 163 -0.96 -15.15 -7.31
CA MET A 163 -1.65 -14.34 -6.33
C MET A 163 -0.69 -13.22 -6.01
N GLY A 164 -1.15 -12.02 -5.68
CA GLY A 164 -0.22 -10.92 -5.43
C GLY A 164 -0.84 -9.57 -5.65
N ALA A 165 -0.22 -8.78 -6.52
CA ALA A 165 -0.72 -7.48 -6.93
C ALA A 165 -1.51 -7.58 -8.23
N ARG A 166 -2.47 -6.67 -8.38
CA ARG A 166 -3.02 -6.35 -9.70
C ARG A 166 -1.97 -5.63 -10.55
N ASN A 167 -1.94 -5.90 -11.85
CA ASN A 167 -0.98 -5.32 -12.77
C ASN A 167 -1.21 -3.84 -13.05
N ASN A 168 -0.23 -3.23 -13.70
CA ASN A 168 -0.19 -1.82 -14.04
C ASN A 168 -0.65 -1.53 -15.48
N MET A 169 -1.39 -2.46 -16.11
CA MET A 169 -1.85 -2.26 -17.49
C MET A 169 -2.99 -1.23 -17.55
N PRO A 170 -3.08 -0.44 -18.64
CA PRO A 170 -4.20 0.48 -18.83
C PRO A 170 -5.54 -0.23 -18.77
N GLY A 171 -6.46 0.30 -17.95
CA GLY A 171 -7.80 -0.26 -17.78
C GLY A 171 -7.93 -1.33 -16.70
N THR A 172 -6.84 -1.71 -16.02
CA THR A 172 -6.91 -2.59 -14.85
C THR A 172 -7.58 -1.86 -13.68
N PRO A 173 -8.74 -2.33 -13.18
CA PRO A 173 -9.39 -1.75 -12.02
C PRO A 173 -8.49 -1.89 -10.80
N TRP A 174 -8.25 -0.78 -10.10
CA TRP A 174 -7.41 -0.72 -8.89
C TRP A 174 -5.99 -1.25 -9.13
N GLY A 175 -5.52 -1.21 -10.37
CA GLY A 175 -4.22 -1.77 -10.75
C GLY A 175 -3.04 -1.11 -10.02
N PHE A 176 -1.89 -1.79 -10.06
CA PHE A 176 -0.66 -1.24 -9.55
C PHE A 176 -0.35 0.14 -10.19
N ILE A 177 -0.33 1.18 -9.37
CA ILE A 177 0.13 2.50 -9.76
C ILE A 177 1.59 2.64 -9.35
N LYS A 178 2.49 2.60 -10.34
CA LYS A 178 3.91 2.86 -10.13
C LYS A 178 4.14 4.29 -9.63
N PRO A 179 5.08 4.52 -8.70
CA PRO A 179 5.57 5.87 -8.41
C PRO A 179 6.04 6.58 -9.67
N GLU A 180 5.92 7.90 -9.70
CA GLU A 180 6.35 8.70 -10.85
C GLU A 180 7.87 8.52 -11.05
N PRO A 181 8.37 8.11 -12.23
CA PRO A 181 9.80 7.87 -12.40
C PRO A 181 10.64 9.14 -12.28
N THR A 182 10.12 10.29 -12.71
CA THR A 182 10.84 11.57 -12.64
C THR A 182 10.79 12.22 -11.26
N ASP A 183 11.61 13.26 -11.05
CA ASP A 183 11.58 14.13 -9.86
C ASP A 183 10.85 15.46 -10.15
N ASP A 184 10.04 15.53 -11.21
CA ASP A 184 9.21 16.69 -11.51
C ASP A 184 8.07 16.81 -10.46
N PRO A 185 8.02 17.89 -9.66
CA PRO A 185 7.00 18.07 -8.63
C PRO A 185 5.57 18.00 -9.16
N ALA A 186 5.30 18.53 -10.36
CA ALA A 186 3.96 18.55 -10.94
C ALA A 186 3.51 17.14 -11.36
N ARG A 187 4.44 16.35 -11.91
CA ARG A 187 4.16 14.94 -12.27
C ARG A 187 3.99 14.06 -11.03
N ILE A 188 4.79 14.30 -9.99
CA ILE A 188 4.65 13.61 -8.71
C ILE A 188 3.28 13.93 -8.09
N ALA A 189 2.87 15.20 -8.05
CA ALA A 189 1.56 15.57 -7.53
C ALA A 189 0.42 14.90 -8.32
N ALA A 190 0.50 14.87 -9.64
CA ALA A 190 -0.48 14.18 -10.48
C ALA A 190 -0.51 12.67 -10.24
N ARG A 191 0.67 12.04 -10.05
CA ARG A 191 0.76 10.62 -9.73
C ARG A 191 0.20 10.30 -8.34
N ASN A 192 0.52 11.12 -7.34
CA ASN A 192 -0.01 10.97 -5.99
C ASN A 192 -1.53 11.11 -5.97
N ALA A 193 -2.11 12.03 -6.76
CA ALA A 193 -3.56 12.12 -6.94
C ALA A 193 -4.14 10.83 -7.55
N ALA A 194 -3.47 10.23 -8.52
CA ALA A 194 -3.90 8.93 -9.08
C ALA A 194 -3.82 7.79 -8.05
N VAL A 195 -2.78 7.78 -7.21
CA VAL A 195 -2.65 6.83 -6.08
C VAL A 195 -3.84 6.99 -5.14
N GLN A 196 -4.17 8.21 -4.70
CA GLN A 196 -5.31 8.47 -3.82
C GLN A 196 -6.63 8.01 -4.45
N MET A 197 -6.84 8.31 -5.74
CA MET A 197 -8.04 7.86 -6.46
C MET A 197 -8.15 6.33 -6.52
N SER A 198 -7.03 5.62 -6.71
CA SER A 198 -7.01 4.16 -6.65
C SER A 198 -7.49 3.68 -5.28
N ILE A 199 -6.86 4.16 -4.21
CA ILE A 199 -7.19 3.83 -2.81
C ILE A 199 -8.66 4.11 -2.49
N LEU A 200 -9.19 5.26 -2.90
CA LEU A 200 -10.59 5.63 -2.66
C LEU A 200 -11.59 4.75 -3.42
N SER A 201 -11.19 4.23 -4.59
CA SER A 201 -12.06 3.43 -5.45
C SER A 201 -11.97 1.92 -5.21
N THR A 202 -10.93 1.44 -4.54
CA THR A 202 -10.72 0.01 -4.29
C THR A 202 -11.77 -0.54 -3.35
N ILE A 203 -12.27 -1.72 -3.71
CA ILE A 203 -13.25 -2.47 -2.94
C ILE A 203 -12.52 -3.65 -2.29
N PRO A 204 -12.43 -3.74 -0.96
CA PRO A 204 -11.85 -4.89 -0.29
C PRO A 204 -12.72 -6.15 -0.46
N TYR A 205 -12.10 -7.29 -0.78
CA TYR A 205 -12.74 -8.62 -0.81
C TYR A 205 -11.69 -9.74 -0.94
N GLY A 206 -12.12 -10.99 -0.75
CA GLY A 206 -11.25 -12.15 -0.90
C GLY A 206 -10.32 -12.34 0.30
N GLY A 207 -9.29 -13.18 0.11
CA GLY A 207 -8.28 -13.44 1.15
C GLY A 207 -7.14 -12.43 1.13
N THR A 208 -6.11 -12.74 1.92
CA THR A 208 -5.03 -11.85 2.33
C THR A 208 -3.67 -12.43 1.87
N PRO A 209 -3.28 -12.23 0.59
CA PRO A 209 -2.03 -12.73 0.04
C PRO A 209 -0.82 -11.83 0.36
N ILE A 210 -0.45 -11.70 1.64
CA ILE A 210 0.68 -10.82 2.05
C ILE A 210 2.01 -11.27 1.42
N ALA A 211 2.35 -12.56 1.51
CA ALA A 211 3.59 -13.08 0.94
C ALA A 211 3.64 -12.91 -0.59
N PRO A 212 2.60 -13.30 -1.34
CA PRO A 212 2.56 -13.04 -2.78
C PRO A 212 2.61 -11.54 -3.14
N LEU A 213 1.95 -10.66 -2.37
CA LEU A 213 2.05 -9.21 -2.61
C LEU A 213 3.48 -8.68 -2.41
N LEU A 214 4.19 -9.16 -1.39
CA LEU A 214 5.60 -8.81 -1.14
C LEU A 214 6.53 -9.39 -2.23
N HIS A 215 6.19 -10.55 -2.79
CA HIS A 215 6.90 -11.12 -3.94
C HIS A 215 6.83 -10.19 -5.16
N ASP A 216 5.63 -9.71 -5.50
CA ASP A 216 5.41 -8.82 -6.62
C ASP A 216 6.10 -7.47 -6.44
N ALA A 217 6.07 -6.94 -5.22
CA ALA A 217 6.81 -5.74 -4.86
C ALA A 217 8.33 -5.95 -5.07
N LEU A 218 8.87 -7.09 -4.61
CA LEU A 218 10.28 -7.44 -4.80
C LEU A 218 10.62 -7.55 -6.29
N TRP A 219 9.77 -8.24 -7.06
CA TRP A 219 9.96 -8.39 -8.50
C TRP A 219 10.00 -7.04 -9.19
N TRP A 220 9.07 -6.13 -8.86
CA TRP A 220 9.05 -4.78 -9.40
C TRP A 220 10.33 -4.00 -9.06
N PHE A 221 10.74 -3.97 -7.79
CA PHE A 221 11.97 -3.30 -7.37
C PHE A 221 13.23 -3.83 -8.07
N GLN A 222 13.23 -5.11 -8.46
CA GLN A 222 14.36 -5.74 -9.14
C GLN A 222 14.35 -5.55 -10.66
N ASN A 223 13.17 -5.47 -11.28
CA ASN A 223 13.04 -5.59 -12.74
C ASN A 223 12.56 -4.31 -13.44
N ASP A 224 11.96 -3.35 -12.73
CA ASP A 224 11.49 -2.12 -13.37
C ASP A 224 12.66 -1.23 -13.81
N GLU A 225 12.63 -0.82 -15.08
CA GLU A 225 13.69 -0.03 -15.71
C GLU A 225 13.90 1.32 -15.04
N ASP A 226 12.85 1.94 -14.48
CA ASP A 226 12.91 3.24 -13.82
C ASP A 226 13.62 3.17 -12.46
N LEU A 227 13.81 1.96 -11.92
CA LEU A 227 14.47 1.71 -10.64
C LEU A 227 15.90 1.19 -10.80
N GLN A 228 16.38 0.99 -12.04
CA GLN A 228 17.75 0.56 -12.33
C GLN A 228 18.73 1.74 -12.33
N PRO A 229 20.06 1.50 -12.30
CA PRO A 229 21.04 2.57 -12.43
C PRO A 229 20.79 3.41 -13.68
N TRP A 230 20.90 4.74 -13.54
CA TRP A 230 20.72 5.66 -14.66
C TRP A 230 21.66 5.37 -15.82
N ASP A 231 21.08 5.20 -17.00
CA ASP A 231 21.78 5.07 -18.26
C ASP A 231 21.66 6.38 -19.07
N PRO A 232 22.77 7.13 -19.26
CA PRO A 232 22.76 8.37 -20.02
C PRO A 232 22.53 8.19 -21.52
N GLU A 233 22.72 6.99 -22.08
CA GLU A 233 22.51 6.74 -23.51
C GLU A 233 21.03 6.55 -23.84
N THR A 234 20.32 5.79 -23.01
CA THR A 234 18.87 5.55 -23.18
C THR A 234 18.00 6.59 -22.47
N GLY A 235 18.57 7.34 -21.53
CA GLY A 235 17.82 8.31 -20.72
C GLY A 235 16.85 7.65 -19.74
N LYS A 236 17.12 6.41 -19.34
CA LYS A 236 16.29 5.60 -18.43
C LYS A 236 17.01 5.29 -17.12
N GLY A 237 16.24 4.88 -16.11
CA GLY A 237 16.73 4.54 -14.77
C GLY A 237 16.61 5.67 -13.76
N ASP A 238 17.13 5.41 -12.55
CA ASP A 238 17.13 6.34 -11.45
C ASP A 238 18.48 7.06 -11.34
N LYS A 239 18.49 8.38 -11.59
CA LYS A 239 19.67 9.24 -11.43
C LYS A 239 20.23 9.22 -10.01
N TYR A 240 19.40 8.85 -9.05
CA TYR A 240 19.72 8.77 -7.63
C TYR A 240 19.77 7.33 -7.12
N TYR A 241 19.92 6.33 -8.01
CA TYR A 241 19.87 4.90 -7.69
C TYR A 241 20.63 4.50 -6.42
N ASP A 242 21.83 5.04 -6.21
CA ASP A 242 22.70 4.67 -5.09
C ASP A 242 22.27 5.25 -3.74
N CYS A 243 21.43 6.29 -3.74
CA CYS A 243 21.11 7.04 -2.52
C CYS A 243 19.63 7.31 -2.30
N ARG A 244 18.78 7.09 -3.31
CA ARG A 244 17.33 7.22 -3.15
C ARG A 244 16.84 6.16 -2.18
N SER A 245 16.24 6.61 -1.09
CA SER A 245 15.61 5.71 -0.13
C SER A 245 14.38 5.04 -0.76
N ARG A 246 14.27 3.72 -0.58
CA ARG A 246 13.17 2.90 -1.09
C ARG A 246 12.46 2.27 0.09
N ASN A 247 11.17 2.51 0.18
CA ASN A 247 10.38 2.10 1.33
C ASN A 247 9.09 1.45 0.84
N ILE A 248 8.65 0.45 1.58
CA ILE A 248 7.33 -0.15 1.51
C ILE A 248 6.61 0.20 2.81
N ILE A 249 5.33 0.55 2.71
CA ILE A 249 4.42 0.58 3.85
C ILE A 249 3.34 -0.45 3.59
N LEU A 250 3.37 -1.55 4.34
CA LEU A 250 2.34 -2.56 4.36
C LEU A 250 1.24 -2.14 5.34
N VAL A 251 0.04 -1.91 4.83
CA VAL A 251 -1.17 -1.63 5.62
C VAL A 251 -2.01 -2.89 5.62
N THR A 252 -2.25 -3.50 6.78
CA THR A 252 -2.91 -4.81 6.85
C THR A 252 -3.66 -5.03 8.17
N ASP A 253 -4.63 -5.94 8.17
CA ASP A 253 -5.14 -6.54 9.41
C ASP A 253 -4.42 -7.85 9.80
N GLY A 254 -3.45 -8.24 8.98
CA GLY A 254 -2.30 -9.09 9.30
C GLY A 254 -2.52 -10.60 9.14
N ARG A 255 -3.74 -11.08 8.86
CA ARG A 255 -4.00 -12.52 8.78
C ARG A 255 -3.67 -13.09 7.40
N ALA A 256 -2.39 -13.35 7.13
CA ALA A 256 -1.99 -13.98 5.87
C ALA A 256 -2.58 -15.39 5.73
N ASN A 257 -3.45 -15.61 4.74
CA ASN A 257 -4.20 -16.85 4.53
C ASN A 257 -4.13 -17.38 3.08
N LEU A 258 -3.48 -16.65 2.17
CA LEU A 258 -3.28 -17.04 0.77
C LEU A 258 -1.78 -16.97 0.42
N GLY A 259 -1.20 -18.07 -0.04
CA GLY A 259 0.19 -18.13 -0.51
C GLY A 259 1.27 -17.88 0.55
N GLU A 260 0.95 -17.89 1.84
CA GLU A 260 1.95 -17.71 2.91
C GLU A 260 2.80 -18.99 3.05
N GLY A 261 3.94 -19.04 2.35
CA GLY A 261 4.83 -20.21 2.35
C GLY A 261 4.29 -21.42 1.57
N THR A 262 3.26 -21.23 0.76
CA THR A 262 2.61 -22.26 -0.06
C THR A 262 2.56 -21.84 -1.53
N ASP A 263 2.08 -22.73 -2.42
CA ASP A 263 1.78 -22.39 -3.82
C ASP A 263 2.95 -21.82 -4.64
N GLY A 264 4.18 -22.15 -4.23
CA GLY A 264 5.42 -21.66 -4.86
C GLY A 264 5.98 -20.36 -4.24
N TYR A 265 5.29 -19.78 -3.27
CA TYR A 265 5.72 -18.59 -2.56
C TYR A 265 6.52 -18.92 -1.29
N TYR A 266 7.46 -18.04 -0.95
CA TYR A 266 8.07 -18.02 0.38
C TYR A 266 7.14 -17.35 1.40
N THR A 267 7.55 -17.31 2.67
CA THR A 267 6.80 -16.57 3.70
C THR A 267 6.99 -15.06 3.55
N SER A 268 6.06 -14.28 4.11
CA SER A 268 6.11 -12.81 4.09
C SER A 268 7.41 -12.28 4.70
N VAL A 269 7.88 -12.94 5.76
CA VAL A 269 9.14 -12.61 6.43
C VAL A 269 10.33 -12.84 5.50
N GLU A 270 10.34 -13.94 4.72
CA GLU A 270 11.43 -14.24 3.79
C GLU A 270 11.49 -13.27 2.61
N TYR A 271 10.34 -12.93 2.01
CA TYR A 271 10.32 -11.87 0.99
C TYR A 271 10.77 -10.53 1.53
N THR A 272 10.43 -10.21 2.77
CA THR A 272 10.87 -8.98 3.41
C THR A 272 12.39 -8.94 3.63
N ARG A 273 13.03 -10.07 3.98
CA ARG A 273 14.50 -10.15 4.02
C ARG A 273 15.13 -9.89 2.65
N ARG A 274 14.50 -10.38 1.58
CA ARG A 274 14.96 -10.16 0.20
C ARG A 274 14.78 -8.72 -0.25
N LEU A 275 13.69 -8.08 0.15
CA LEU A 275 13.47 -6.64 -0.04
C LEU A 275 14.54 -5.82 0.69
N LYS A 276 14.87 -6.17 1.95
CA LYS A 276 15.99 -5.57 2.68
C LYS A 276 17.32 -5.74 1.93
N ALA A 277 17.61 -6.95 1.42
CA ALA A 277 18.79 -7.20 0.60
C ALA A 277 18.82 -6.36 -0.70
N ALA A 278 17.66 -6.02 -1.25
CA ALA A 278 17.48 -5.10 -2.36
C ALA A 278 17.51 -3.61 -1.97
N ARG A 279 17.89 -3.28 -0.73
CA ARG A 279 17.90 -1.91 -0.14
C ARG A 279 16.52 -1.26 -0.06
N VAL A 280 15.47 -2.06 0.15
CA VAL A 280 14.10 -1.61 0.39
C VAL A 280 13.74 -1.86 1.85
N LYS A 281 13.33 -0.81 2.56
CA LYS A 281 12.82 -0.93 3.94
C LYS A 281 11.34 -1.28 3.93
N VAL A 282 10.89 -2.12 4.84
CA VAL A 282 9.48 -2.52 4.94
C VAL A 282 8.93 -2.10 6.30
N HIS A 283 8.01 -1.14 6.28
CA HIS A 283 7.24 -0.70 7.44
C HIS A 283 5.90 -1.42 7.45
N VAL A 284 5.37 -1.75 8.63
CA VAL A 284 4.07 -2.40 8.77
C VAL A 284 3.17 -1.58 9.67
N VAL A 285 1.94 -1.33 9.21
CA VAL A 285 0.85 -0.68 9.94
C VAL A 285 -0.29 -1.67 10.04
N GLY A 286 -0.55 -2.13 11.26
CA GLY A 286 -1.59 -3.11 11.59
C GLY A 286 -2.86 -2.43 12.09
N PHE A 287 -4.03 -2.79 11.56
CA PHE A 287 -5.32 -2.29 12.05
C PHE A 287 -6.04 -3.35 12.87
N GLN A 288 -6.16 -3.10 14.19
CA GLN A 288 -6.98 -3.89 15.12
C GLN A 288 -6.76 -5.39 14.93
N LEU A 289 -5.50 -5.81 14.97
CA LEU A 289 -5.06 -7.15 14.61
C LEU A 289 -5.77 -8.22 15.45
N PRO A 290 -6.18 -9.35 14.84
CA PRO A 290 -6.66 -10.50 15.60
C PRO A 290 -5.60 -11.00 16.61
N ALA A 291 -6.06 -11.64 17.68
CA ALA A 291 -5.15 -12.21 18.66
C ALA A 291 -4.13 -13.18 18.02
N GLY A 292 -2.84 -12.96 18.26
CA GLY A 292 -1.74 -13.78 17.72
C GLY A 292 -1.22 -13.38 16.34
N VAL A 293 -1.89 -12.43 15.66
CA VAL A 293 -1.44 -11.90 14.36
C VAL A 293 -0.34 -10.85 14.51
N ASP A 294 -0.31 -10.16 15.64
CA ASP A 294 0.72 -9.21 16.06
C ASP A 294 2.14 -9.77 15.92
N THR A 295 2.33 -11.07 16.22
CA THR A 295 3.62 -11.74 16.10
C THR A 295 4.09 -11.81 14.64
N GLN A 296 3.19 -12.08 13.69
CA GLN A 296 3.54 -12.17 12.26
C GLN A 296 3.91 -10.79 11.71
N VAL A 297 3.08 -9.76 11.96
CA VAL A 297 3.35 -8.42 11.43
C VAL A 297 4.60 -7.78 12.05
N ASN A 298 4.90 -8.07 13.33
CA ASN A 298 6.15 -7.65 13.95
C ASN A 298 7.35 -8.35 13.30
N ALA A 299 7.27 -9.66 13.04
CA ALA A 299 8.33 -10.39 12.37
C ALA A 299 8.61 -9.86 10.95
N ILE A 300 7.57 -9.40 10.24
CA ILE A 300 7.72 -8.73 8.93
C ILE A 300 8.47 -7.41 9.10
N ALA A 301 8.04 -6.53 10.02
CA ALA A 301 8.70 -5.24 10.27
C ALA A 301 10.18 -5.41 10.69
N GLU A 302 10.48 -6.39 11.55
CA GLU A 302 11.83 -6.68 12.01
C GLU A 302 12.73 -7.14 10.86
N ALA A 303 12.23 -8.04 10.00
CA ALA A 303 12.92 -8.46 8.79
C ALA A 303 13.16 -7.29 7.83
N GLY A 304 12.30 -6.28 7.86
CA GLY A 304 12.29 -5.10 7.00
C GLY A 304 13.21 -3.96 7.42
N ASP A 305 13.97 -4.14 8.51
CA ASP A 305 14.86 -3.13 9.10
C ASP A 305 14.14 -1.90 9.69
N THR A 306 12.89 -2.07 10.14
CA THR A 306 12.06 -0.97 10.68
C THR A 306 11.66 -1.16 12.13
N GLY A 307 12.01 -2.31 12.74
CA GLY A 307 11.73 -2.60 14.14
C GLY A 307 10.40 -3.34 14.28
N ALA A 308 9.46 -2.77 15.02
CA ALA A 308 8.15 -3.38 15.25
C ALA A 308 7.06 -2.78 14.36
N ALA A 309 5.96 -3.50 14.17
CA ALA A 309 4.79 -2.98 13.49
C ALA A 309 4.13 -1.86 14.31
N HIS A 310 3.57 -0.86 13.62
CA HIS A 310 2.73 0.15 14.25
C HIS A 310 1.30 -0.36 14.29
N ILE A 311 0.81 -0.68 15.50
CA ILE A 311 -0.54 -1.22 15.68
C ILE A 311 -1.49 -0.08 16.03
N ALA A 312 -2.41 0.21 15.13
CA ALA A 312 -3.58 1.06 15.39
C ALA A 312 -4.67 0.20 16.02
N THR A 313 -4.92 0.43 17.32
CA THR A 313 -6.01 -0.18 18.09
C THR A 313 -7.24 0.70 18.12
#